data_AF-A0A4S2AAW8-F1
#
_entry.id   AF-A0A4S2AAW8-F1
#
_cell.length_a   1.000
_cell.length_b   1.000
_cell.length_c   1.000
_cell.angle_alpha   90.00
_cell.angle_beta   90.00
_cell.angle_gamma   90.00
#
_symmetry.space_group_name_H-M   'P 1'
#
loop_
_entity.id
_entity.type
_entity.pdbx_description
1 polymer ?
#
loop_
_entity_poly.entity_id
_entity_poly.type
_entity_poly.pdbx_seq_one_letter_code
_entity_poly.pdbx_strand_id
1 'polypeptide(L)'
;MTATYEEYLNTERSLTFKEMQNIHSQMLADIGRDADAGEIYKELTAAATKYAAICAKWPMLNREEKAELDSRRTSCHDSVIVKFNMLARYLKKQGKEAGWRDCLGDEKENPYDRKRIGDFACYLAFVNGLNAR
;
A
#
# COMPACT_ATOMS: atom_id res chain seq x y z
N MET A 1 16.66 3.41 17.93
CA MET A 1 15.53 4.36 17.94
C MET A 1 14.27 3.53 17.77
N THR A 2 13.37 3.57 18.75
CA THR A 2 12.08 2.89 18.69
C THR A 2 11.15 3.69 17.78
N ALA A 3 10.68 3.10 16.68
CA ALA A 3 9.75 3.78 15.78
C ALA A 3 8.34 3.83 16.38
N THR A 4 7.74 5.02 16.43
CA THR A 4 6.37 5.25 16.92
C THR A 4 5.44 5.68 15.79
N TYR A 5 4.12 5.58 16.03
CA TYR A 5 3.13 6.07 15.07
C TYR A 5 3.15 7.59 14.97
N GLU A 6 3.40 8.28 16.08
CA GLU A 6 3.51 9.73 16.17
C GLU A 6 4.68 10.28 15.35
N GLU A 7 5.83 9.59 15.37
CA GLU A 7 6.97 9.94 14.50
C GLU A 7 6.63 9.75 13.02
N TYR A 8 5.89 8.70 12.67
CA TYR A 8 5.44 8.47 11.30
C TYR A 8 4.55 9.61 10.78
N LEU A 9 3.65 10.14 11.62
CA LEU A 9 2.77 11.23 11.23
C LEU A 9 3.51 12.52 10.86
N ASN A 10 4.72 12.73 11.39
CA ASN A 10 5.57 13.88 11.04
C ASN A 10 6.28 13.73 9.68
N THR A 11 6.15 12.58 9.00
CA THR A 11 6.73 12.38 7.68
C THR A 11 5.89 13.03 6.58
N GLU A 12 6.56 13.51 5.54
CA GLU A 12 5.89 14.15 4.41
C GLU A 12 4.93 13.18 3.70
N ARG A 13 3.71 13.65 3.44
CA ARG A 13 2.62 12.88 2.80
C ARG A 13 2.19 11.63 3.59
N SER A 14 2.43 11.59 4.89
CA SER A 14 1.92 10.54 5.79
C SER A 14 0.38 10.41 5.74
N LEU A 15 -0.13 9.25 6.17
CA LEU A 15 -1.55 8.92 6.24
C LEU A 15 -1.95 8.62 7.69
N THR A 16 -2.96 9.31 8.19
CA THR A 16 -3.59 8.94 9.46
C THR A 16 -4.35 7.62 9.32
N PHE A 17 -4.57 6.90 10.43
CA PHE A 17 -5.40 5.68 10.41
C PHE A 17 -6.80 5.97 9.87
N LYS A 18 -7.35 7.15 10.17
CA LYS A 18 -8.67 7.55 9.67
C LYS A 18 -8.68 7.70 8.14
N GLU A 19 -7.64 8.32 7.56
CA GLU A 19 -7.49 8.40 6.10
C GLU A 19 -7.32 7.01 5.49
N MET A 20 -6.48 6.15 6.07
CA MET A 20 -6.29 4.77 5.59
C MET A 20 -7.60 3.97 5.62
N GLN A 21 -8.36 4.06 6.71
CA GLN A 21 -9.69 3.43 6.82
C GLN A 21 -10.66 3.94 5.77
N ASN A 22 -10.69 5.24 5.51
CA ASN A 22 -11.56 5.84 4.52
C ASN A 22 -11.18 5.37 3.10
N ILE A 23 -9.89 5.40 2.74
CA ILE A 23 -9.38 4.90 1.44
C ILE A 23 -9.72 3.43 1.26
N HIS A 24 -9.49 2.60 2.29
CA HIS A 24 -9.78 1.17 2.23
C HIS A 24 -11.29 0.91 2.10
N SER A 25 -12.12 1.66 2.81
CA SER A 25 -13.59 1.54 2.70
C SER A 25 -14.10 1.90 1.30
N GLN A 26 -13.59 2.99 0.71
CA GLN A 26 -13.91 3.38 -0.67
C GLN A 26 -13.48 2.30 -1.67
N MET A 27 -12.27 1.76 -1.51
CA MET A 27 -11.76 0.67 -2.34
C MET A 27 -12.66 -0.57 -2.30
N LEU A 28 -13.06 -1.01 -1.10
CA LEU A 28 -13.96 -2.16 -0.94
C LEU A 28 -15.36 -1.89 -1.48
N ALA A 29 -15.87 -0.66 -1.36
CA ALA A 29 -17.15 -0.27 -1.93
C ALA A 29 -17.14 -0.32 -3.47
N ASP A 30 -16.05 0.14 -4.10
CA ASP A 30 -15.89 0.06 -5.56
C ASP A 30 -15.77 -1.38 -6.05
N ILE A 31 -15.04 -2.24 -5.31
CA ILE A 31 -14.95 -3.68 -5.59
C ILE A 31 -16.34 -4.34 -5.47
N GLY A 32 -17.06 -4.06 -4.38
CA GLY A 32 -18.40 -4.59 -4.15
C GLY A 32 -18.46 -6.13 -4.21
N ARG A 33 -19.25 -6.66 -5.16
CA ARG A 33 -19.41 -8.11 -5.41
C ARG A 33 -18.76 -8.56 -6.72
N ASP A 34 -17.93 -7.73 -7.33
CA ASP A 34 -17.22 -8.05 -8.57
C ASP A 34 -16.11 -9.07 -8.27
N ALA A 35 -16.26 -10.29 -8.79
CA ALA A 35 -15.36 -11.39 -8.53
C ALA A 35 -13.95 -11.17 -9.13
N ASP A 36 -13.88 -10.55 -10.31
CA ASP A 36 -12.61 -10.26 -10.97
C ASP A 36 -11.87 -9.16 -10.21
N ALA A 37 -12.57 -8.09 -9.81
CA ALA A 37 -12.00 -7.06 -8.96
C ALA A 37 -11.53 -7.64 -7.62
N GLY A 38 -12.28 -8.59 -7.06
CA GLY A 38 -11.92 -9.35 -5.86
C GLY A 38 -10.60 -10.13 -6.02
N GLU A 39 -10.40 -10.82 -7.15
CA GLU A 39 -9.14 -11.55 -7.39
C GLU A 39 -7.96 -10.58 -7.59
N ILE A 40 -8.15 -9.47 -8.30
CA ILE A 40 -7.11 -8.43 -8.43
C ILE A 40 -6.76 -7.85 -7.06
N TYR A 41 -7.75 -7.61 -6.20
CA TYR A 41 -7.53 -7.15 -4.83
C TYR A 41 -6.78 -8.18 -3.97
N LYS A 42 -7.06 -9.46 -4.15
CA LYS A 42 -6.32 -10.54 -3.49
C LYS A 42 -4.85 -10.60 -3.94
N GLU A 43 -4.57 -10.41 -5.23
CA GLU A 43 -3.19 -10.29 -5.71
C GLU A 43 -2.48 -9.04 -5.16
N LEU A 44 -3.18 -7.91 -5.10
CA LEU A 44 -2.69 -6.67 -4.51
C LEU A 44 -2.34 -6.86 -3.03
N THR A 45 -3.21 -7.47 -2.24
CA THR A 45 -2.97 -7.71 -0.80
C THR A 45 -1.81 -8.70 -0.58
N ALA A 46 -1.63 -9.69 -1.47
CA ALA A 46 -0.47 -10.57 -1.44
C ALA A 46 0.84 -9.81 -1.73
N ALA A 47 0.85 -8.91 -2.71
CA ALA A 47 2.00 -8.04 -2.99
C ALA A 47 2.28 -7.09 -1.82
N ALA A 48 1.24 -6.47 -1.26
CA ALA A 48 1.32 -5.58 -0.11
C ALA A 48 1.91 -6.28 1.10
N THR A 49 1.51 -7.52 1.38
CA THR A 49 2.04 -8.33 2.49
C THR A 49 3.54 -8.61 2.31
N LYS A 50 3.99 -8.96 1.10
CA LYS A 50 5.42 -9.16 0.81
C LYS A 50 6.24 -7.89 1.03
N TYR A 51 5.73 -6.75 0.56
CA TYR A 51 6.37 -5.45 0.76
C TYR A 51 6.40 -5.05 2.24
N ALA A 52 5.27 -5.18 2.94
CA ALA A 52 5.14 -4.84 4.36
C ALA A 52 6.10 -5.65 5.24
N ALA A 53 6.31 -6.93 4.93
CA ALA A 53 7.30 -7.76 5.63
C ALA A 53 8.72 -7.19 5.52
N ILE A 54 9.12 -6.69 4.34
CA ILE A 54 10.43 -6.04 4.15
C ILE A 54 10.48 -4.72 4.92
N CYS A 55 9.42 -3.91 4.86
CA CYS A 55 9.34 -2.64 5.58
C CYS A 55 9.41 -2.82 7.10
N ALA A 56 8.72 -3.81 7.66
CA ALA A 56 8.77 -4.12 9.09
C ALA A 56 10.16 -4.60 9.52
N LYS A 57 10.88 -5.31 8.65
CA LYS A 57 12.27 -5.73 8.90
C LYS A 57 13.26 -4.56 8.77
N TRP A 58 12.99 -3.59 7.90
CA TRP A 58 13.94 -2.54 7.51
C TRP A 58 14.61 -1.77 8.66
N PRO A 59 13.91 -1.36 9.74
CA PRO A 59 14.53 -0.67 10.87
C PRO A 59 15.55 -1.52 11.64
N MET A 60 15.44 -2.85 11.56
CA MET A 60 16.30 -3.82 12.27
C MET A 60 17.59 -4.13 11.51
N LEU A 61 17.68 -3.72 10.24
CA LEU A 61 18.82 -4.02 9.37
C LEU A 61 19.95 -3.00 9.50
N ASN A 62 21.17 -3.50 9.48
CA ASN A 62 22.37 -2.68 9.33
C ASN A 62 22.52 -2.14 7.89
N ARG A 63 23.57 -1.37 7.63
CA ARG A 63 23.77 -0.71 6.33
C ARG A 63 24.02 -1.70 5.19
N GLU A 64 24.80 -2.75 5.42
CA GLU A 64 25.15 -3.77 4.42
C GLU A 64 23.92 -4.60 4.06
N GLU A 65 23.19 -5.08 5.07
CA GLU A 65 21.93 -5.81 4.88
C GLU A 65 20.87 -4.98 4.14
N LYS A 66 20.81 -3.67 4.40
CA LYS A 66 19.94 -2.75 3.64
C LYS A 66 20.37 -2.67 2.19
N ALA A 67 21.66 -2.52 1.91
CA ALA A 67 22.16 -2.44 0.54
C ALA A 67 21.84 -3.72 -0.26
N GLU A 68 21.95 -4.89 0.36
CA GLU A 68 21.58 -6.17 -0.26
C GLU A 68 20.09 -6.28 -0.54
N LEU A 69 19.23 -5.80 0.37
CA LEU A 69 17.78 -5.89 0.26
C LEU A 69 17.12 -4.75 -0.53
N ASP A 70 17.84 -3.67 -0.83
CA ASP A 70 17.26 -2.44 -1.40
C ASP A 70 16.64 -2.67 -2.78
N SER A 71 17.30 -3.45 -3.64
CA SER A 71 16.79 -3.83 -4.96
C SER A 71 15.49 -4.64 -4.85
N ARG A 72 15.44 -5.59 -3.90
CA ARG A 72 14.25 -6.40 -3.62
C ARG A 72 13.12 -5.56 -3.02
N ARG A 73 13.44 -4.62 -2.12
CA ARG A 73 12.45 -3.70 -1.55
C ARG A 73 11.83 -2.85 -2.64
N THR A 74 12.66 -2.28 -3.52
CA THR A 74 12.23 -1.44 -4.65
C THR A 74 11.32 -2.20 -5.60
N SER A 75 11.73 -3.39 -6.04
CA SER A 75 10.90 -4.23 -6.93
C SER A 75 9.58 -4.68 -6.30
N CYS A 76 9.57 -5.02 -5.00
CA CYS A 76 8.33 -5.34 -4.28
C CYS A 76 7.41 -4.12 -4.20
N HIS A 77 7.96 -2.93 -3.98
CA HIS A 77 7.19 -1.68 -3.98
C HIS A 77 6.61 -1.36 -5.36
N ASP A 78 7.39 -1.51 -6.42
CA ASP A 78 6.92 -1.33 -7.80
C ASP A 78 5.76 -2.29 -8.12
N SER A 79 5.88 -3.55 -7.68
CA SER A 79 4.82 -4.54 -7.84
C SER A 79 3.52 -4.11 -7.15
N VAL A 80 3.59 -3.57 -5.93
CA VAL A 80 2.44 -3.04 -5.21
C VAL A 80 1.77 -1.89 -5.98
N ILE A 81 2.56 -0.92 -6.46
CA ILE A 81 2.07 0.23 -7.23
C ILE A 81 1.38 -0.24 -8.52
N VAL A 82 1.99 -1.18 -9.24
CA VAL A 82 1.38 -1.79 -10.44
C VAL A 82 0.04 -2.43 -10.10
N LYS A 83 -0.07 -3.17 -8.99
CA LYS A 83 -1.34 -3.81 -8.59
C LYS A 83 -2.42 -2.80 -8.19
N PHE A 84 -2.07 -1.71 -7.49
CA PHE A 84 -3.03 -0.63 -7.24
C PHE A 84 -3.52 -0.01 -8.55
N ASN A 85 -2.61 0.27 -9.47
CA ASN A 85 -2.94 0.82 -10.79
C ASN A 85 -3.81 -0.13 -11.62
N MET A 86 -3.53 -1.44 -11.58
CA MET A 86 -4.34 -2.47 -12.25
C MET A 86 -5.77 -2.49 -11.70
N LEU A 87 -5.94 -2.51 -10.38
CA LEU A 87 -7.26 -2.51 -9.74
C LEU A 87 -8.03 -1.24 -10.09
N ALA A 88 -7.41 -0.07 -9.95
CA ALA A 88 -8.06 1.20 -10.26
C ALA A 88 -8.49 1.28 -11.74
N ARG A 89 -7.64 0.86 -12.67
CA ARG A 89 -7.97 0.83 -14.11
C ARG A 89 -9.10 -0.15 -14.43
N TYR A 90 -9.08 -1.32 -13.80
CA TYR A 90 -10.15 -2.31 -13.95
C TYR A 90 -11.49 -1.73 -13.48
N LEU A 91 -11.52 -1.17 -12.27
CA LEU A 91 -12.73 -0.56 -11.69
C LEU A 91 -13.24 0.60 -12.54
N LYS A 92 -12.36 1.49 -13.02
CA LYS A 92 -12.72 2.59 -13.93
C LYS A 92 -13.35 2.06 -15.23
N LYS A 93 -12.85 0.95 -15.77
CA LYS A 93 -13.45 0.29 -16.95
C LYS A 93 -14.86 -0.26 -16.67
N GLN A 94 -15.14 -0.66 -15.43
CA GLN A 94 -16.47 -1.08 -14.98
C GLN A 94 -17.39 0.10 -14.60
N GLY A 95 -16.99 1.34 -14.88
CA GLY A 95 -17.77 2.54 -14.58
C GLY A 95 -17.74 2.98 -13.11
N LYS A 96 -16.81 2.45 -12.31
CA LYS A 96 -16.55 2.91 -10.94
C LYS A 96 -15.62 4.13 -10.94
N GLU A 97 -15.69 4.93 -9.89
CA GLU A 97 -14.85 6.12 -9.75
C GLU A 97 -13.39 5.76 -9.48
N ALA A 98 -13.13 4.80 -8.58
CA ALA A 98 -11.79 4.48 -8.08
C ALA A 98 -11.04 5.70 -7.51
N GLY A 99 -11.78 6.65 -6.92
CA GLY A 99 -11.23 7.90 -6.35
C GLY A 99 -10.24 7.66 -5.20
N TRP A 100 -10.34 6.50 -4.54
CA TRP A 100 -9.35 6.06 -3.54
C TRP A 100 -7.93 6.03 -4.09
N ARG A 101 -7.74 5.79 -5.41
CA ARG A 101 -6.42 5.77 -6.04
C ARG A 101 -5.86 7.17 -6.14
N ASP A 102 -6.69 8.16 -6.41
CA ASP A 102 -6.29 9.56 -6.53
C ASP A 102 -5.89 10.12 -5.14
N CYS A 103 -6.53 9.66 -4.06
CA CYS A 103 -6.13 9.97 -2.67
C CYS A 103 -4.72 9.48 -2.28
N LEU A 104 -4.21 8.44 -2.96
CA LEU A 104 -2.85 7.93 -2.75
C LEU A 104 -1.78 8.73 -3.52
N GLY A 105 -2.18 9.54 -4.52
CA GLY A 105 -1.27 10.37 -5.33
C GLY A 105 -0.49 9.62 -6.40
N ASP A 106 0.23 10.30 -7.28
CA ASP A 106 0.98 9.68 -8.39
C ASP A 106 2.49 9.76 -8.13
N GLU A 107 3.16 8.61 -8.08
CA GLU A 107 4.61 8.53 -7.84
C GLU A 107 5.45 9.23 -8.91
N LYS A 108 4.89 9.49 -10.09
CA LYS A 108 5.54 10.21 -11.18
C LYS A 108 5.44 11.73 -11.02
N GLU A 109 4.42 12.21 -10.31
CA GLU A 109 4.22 13.63 -10.04
C GLU A 109 4.92 14.04 -8.75
N ASN A 110 4.87 13.20 -7.71
CA ASN A 110 5.54 13.45 -6.45
C ASN A 110 6.24 12.18 -5.91
N PRO A 111 7.57 12.20 -5.68
CA PRO A 111 8.29 11.03 -5.15
C PRO A 111 7.83 10.60 -3.75
N TYR A 112 7.19 11.48 -2.96
CA TYR A 112 6.60 11.12 -1.68
C TYR A 112 5.29 10.34 -1.81
N ASP A 113 4.60 10.42 -2.94
CA ASP A 113 3.40 9.61 -3.20
C ASP A 113 3.76 8.13 -3.34
N ARG A 114 4.95 7.83 -3.85
CA ARG A 114 5.52 6.48 -3.77
C ARG A 114 5.53 5.97 -2.32
N LYS A 115 6.02 6.78 -1.37
CA LYS A 115 6.06 6.39 0.05
C LYS A 115 4.65 6.24 0.62
N ARG A 116 3.75 7.18 0.34
CA ARG A 116 2.33 7.16 0.74
C ARG A 116 1.61 5.88 0.27
N ILE A 117 1.83 5.45 -0.97
CA ILE A 117 1.31 4.18 -1.50
C ILE A 117 1.87 2.99 -0.70
N GLY A 118 3.17 2.99 -0.42
CA GLY A 118 3.82 1.97 0.39
C GLY A 118 3.29 1.90 1.83
N ASP A 119 3.00 3.05 2.45
CA ASP A 119 2.41 3.12 3.79
C ASP A 119 1.02 2.48 3.80
N PHE A 120 0.20 2.79 2.80
CA PHE A 120 -1.12 2.19 2.67
C PHE A 120 -1.04 0.67 2.40
N ALA A 121 -0.04 0.19 1.69
CA ALA A 121 0.21 -1.24 1.54
C ALA A 121 0.55 -1.92 2.88
N CYS A 122 1.32 -1.25 3.75
CA CYS A 122 1.60 -1.74 5.09
C CYS A 122 0.32 -1.78 5.95
N TYR A 123 -0.56 -0.79 5.81
CA TYR A 123 -1.89 -0.81 6.43
C TYR A 123 -2.76 -1.99 5.97
N LEU A 124 -2.80 -2.30 4.67
CA LEU A 124 -3.55 -3.46 4.16
C LEU A 124 -3.03 -4.77 4.78
N ALA A 125 -1.71 -4.93 4.87
CA ALA A 125 -1.10 -6.09 5.52
C ALA A 125 -1.42 -6.16 7.02
N PHE A 126 -1.41 -5.02 7.72
CA PHE A 126 -1.80 -4.91 9.12
C PHE A 126 -3.25 -5.36 9.36
N VAL A 127 -4.20 -4.84 8.56
CA VAL A 127 -5.62 -5.23 8.67
C VAL A 127 -5.80 -6.73 8.42
N ASN A 128 -5.16 -7.28 7.38
CA ASN A 128 -5.22 -8.72 7.10
C ASN A 128 -4.64 -9.55 8.24
N GLY A 129 -3.51 -9.13 8.81
CA GLY A 129 -2.91 -9.80 9.96
C GLY A 129 -3.82 -9.81 11.19
N LEU A 130 -4.54 -8.71 11.46
CA LEU A 130 -5.50 -8.64 12.56
C LEU A 130 -6.75 -9.51 12.34
N ASN A 131 -7.18 -9.70 11.09
CA ASN A 131 -8.35 -10.51 10.76
C ASN A 131 -8.05 -12.02 10.68
N ALA A 132 -6.78 -12.42 10.72
CA ALA A 132 -6.37 -13.83 10.75
C ALA A 132 -6.38 -14.46 12.16
N ARG A 133 -6.97 -13.76 13.14
CA ARG A 133 -7.06 -14.20 14.54
C ARG A 133 -8.02 -15.35 14.76
#